data_AF-A0A7H1Q3R9-F1
#
_entry.id   AF-A0A7H1Q3R9-F1
#
_cell.length_a   1.000
_cell.length_b   1.000
_cell.length_c   1.000
_cell.angle_alpha   90.00
_cell.angle_beta   90.00
_cell.angle_gamma   90.00
#
_symmetry.space_group_name_H-M   'P 1'
#
loop_
_entity.id
_entity.type
_entity.pdbx_description
1 polymer ?
#
loop_
_entity_poly.entity_id
_entity_poly.type
_entity_poly.pdbx_seq_one_letter_code
_entity_poly.pdbx_strand_id
1 'polypeptide(L)'
;MATTGGYTAPAPRVERQTVVTDANGNAVFNWPAGAFAAPPVVTIGVQGGTAFRSHAITANTAASTTVNVLVAAGVTLLGIGVLAVGAPAAGITVHAHAVAP
;
A
#
# COMPACT_ATOMS: atom_id res chain seq x y z
N MET A 1 50.52 -1.25 0.63
CA MET A 1 49.87 0.03 0.28
C MET A 1 48.38 -0.16 0.53
N ALA A 2 47.83 0.39 1.62
CA ALA A 2 46.43 0.20 1.97
C ALA A 2 45.60 1.31 1.30
N THR A 3 44.69 0.94 0.40
CA THR A 3 43.73 1.87 -0.20
C THR A 3 42.51 1.99 0.70
N THR A 4 42.56 2.91 1.66
CA THR A 4 41.36 3.34 2.39
C THR A 4 40.63 4.39 1.54
N GLY A 5 39.58 3.95 0.85
CA GLY A 5 38.58 4.83 0.23
C GLY A 5 37.28 4.71 1.00
N GLY A 6 36.71 5.83 1.46
CA GLY A 6 35.35 5.84 1.99
C GLY A 6 34.36 5.69 0.84
N TYR A 7 33.51 4.67 0.88
CA TYR A 7 32.37 4.55 -0.02
C TYR A 7 31.10 4.96 0.72
N THR A 8 30.32 5.85 0.13
CA THR A 8 28.95 6.15 0.58
C THR A 8 28.00 5.59 -0.47
N ALA A 9 27.18 4.61 -0.07
CA ALA A 9 26.16 4.05 -0.95
C ALA A 9 25.13 5.14 -1.32
N PRO A 10 24.70 5.23 -2.58
CA PRO A 10 23.58 6.08 -2.96
C PRO A 10 22.32 5.72 -2.17
N ALA A 11 21.50 6.71 -1.84
CA ALA A 11 20.23 6.46 -1.19
C ALA A 11 19.32 5.59 -2.09
N PRO A 12 18.54 4.66 -1.52
CA PRO A 12 17.57 3.88 -2.29
C PRO A 12 16.56 4.80 -2.99
N ARG A 13 16.12 4.42 -4.19
CA ARG A 13 15.07 5.17 -4.89
C ARG A 13 13.75 5.05 -4.15
N VAL A 14 13.02 6.17 -4.08
CA VAL A 14 11.72 6.28 -3.41
C VAL A 14 10.71 6.87 -4.37
N GLU A 15 9.53 6.26 -4.49
CA GLU A 15 8.39 6.79 -5.22
C GLU A 15 7.17 6.92 -4.30
N ARG A 16 6.31 7.90 -4.58
CA ARG A 16 5.11 8.19 -3.80
C ARG A 16 3.95 8.48 -4.73
N GLN A 17 2.83 7.82 -4.50
CA GLN A 17 1.62 8.04 -5.27
C GLN A 17 0.39 7.91 -4.37
N THR A 18 -0.68 8.60 -4.76
CA THR A 18 -1.99 8.50 -4.13
C THR A 18 -3.00 8.05 -5.17
N VAL A 19 -3.83 7.06 -4.85
CA VAL A 19 -4.83 6.47 -5.74
C VAL A 19 -6.13 6.27 -4.97
N VAL A 20 -7.26 6.40 -5.66
CA VAL A 20 -8.59 6.13 -5.09
C VAL A 20 -9.03 4.73 -5.50
N THR A 21 -9.58 3.97 -4.55
CA THR A 21 -10.05 2.62 -4.81
C THR A 21 -11.27 2.59 -5.74
N ASP A 22 -11.30 1.59 -6.63
CA ASP A 22 -12.42 1.32 -7.53
C ASP A 22 -13.61 0.63 -6.81
N ALA A 23 -14.64 0.26 -7.58
CA ALA A 23 -15.83 -0.43 -7.05
C ALA A 23 -15.52 -1.79 -6.38
N ASN A 24 -14.37 -2.40 -6.70
CA ASN A 24 -13.91 -3.66 -6.12
C ASN A 24 -12.95 -3.43 -4.94
N GLY A 25 -12.77 -2.16 -4.52
CA GLY A 25 -11.86 -1.80 -3.43
C GLY A 25 -10.39 -1.84 -3.85
N ASN A 26 -10.09 -1.90 -5.14
CA ASN A 26 -8.72 -1.97 -5.64
C ASN A 26 -8.16 -0.59 -5.93
N ALA A 27 -6.95 -0.32 -5.46
CA ALA A 27 -6.12 0.81 -5.86
C ALA A 27 -4.89 0.28 -6.60
N VAL A 28 -4.68 0.75 -7.83
CA VAL A 28 -3.54 0.36 -8.67
C VAL A 28 -2.57 1.53 -8.77
N PHE A 29 -1.36 1.33 -8.28
CA PHE A 29 -0.25 2.26 -8.35
C PHE A 29 0.65 1.88 -9.53
N ASN A 30 0.81 2.78 -10.49
CA ASN A 30 1.68 2.56 -11.64
C ASN A 30 2.97 3.34 -11.43
N TRP A 31 4.06 2.61 -11.22
CA TRP A 31 5.37 3.21 -11.03
C TRP A 31 5.94 3.70 -12.36
N PRO A 32 6.72 4.79 -12.37
CA PRO A 32 7.41 5.24 -13.58
C PRO A 32 8.24 4.10 -14.19
N ALA A 33 8.31 4.04 -15.52
CA ALA A 33 9.10 3.03 -16.20
C ALA A 33 10.58 3.10 -15.75
N GLY A 34 11.17 1.95 -15.41
CA GLY A 34 12.52 1.88 -14.86
C GLY A 34 12.67 2.46 -13.45
N ALA A 35 11.55 2.69 -12.73
CA ALA A 35 11.60 3.16 -11.35
C ALA A 35 12.33 2.19 -10.44
N PHE A 36 12.00 0.91 -10.59
CA PHE A 36 12.55 -0.15 -9.80
C PHE A 36 13.06 -1.26 -10.72
N ALA A 37 14.20 -1.86 -10.40
CA ALA A 37 14.73 -3.02 -11.11
C ALA A 37 14.09 -4.34 -10.62
N ALA A 38 13.50 -4.32 -9.43
CA ALA A 38 12.80 -5.43 -8.78
C ALA A 38 11.55 -4.88 -8.07
N PRO A 39 10.59 -5.73 -7.64
CA PRO A 39 9.44 -5.26 -6.87
C PRO A 39 9.89 -4.45 -5.63
N PRO A 40 9.40 -3.22 -5.43
CA PRO A 40 9.81 -2.39 -4.30
C PRO A 40 9.21 -2.87 -2.98
N VAL A 41 9.81 -2.44 -1.86
CA VAL A 41 9.17 -2.52 -0.54
C VAL A 41 8.16 -1.40 -0.44
N VAL A 42 6.89 -1.73 -0.22
CA VAL A 42 5.79 -0.76 -0.23
C VAL A 42 5.16 -0.64 1.16
N THR A 43 5.06 0.59 1.65
CA THR A 43 4.26 0.94 2.83
C THR A 43 2.99 1.64 2.39
N ILE A 44 1.86 1.21 2.94
CA ILE A 44 0.53 1.71 2.57
C ILE A 44 -0.09 2.47 3.74
N GLY A 45 -0.62 3.65 3.44
CA GLY A 45 -1.53 4.39 4.31
C GLY A 45 -2.91 4.47 3.67
N VAL A 46 -3.94 4.01 4.38
CA VAL A 46 -5.34 4.14 3.94
C VAL A 46 -5.96 5.30 4.70
N GLN A 47 -6.61 6.25 4.01
CA GLN A 47 -7.30 7.34 4.70
C GLN A 47 -8.39 6.80 5.64
N GLY A 48 -8.57 7.47 6.77
CA GLY A 48 -9.58 7.11 7.77
C GLY A 48 -11.02 7.29 7.28
N GLY A 49 -11.97 6.77 8.04
CA GLY A 49 -13.40 6.89 7.78
C GLY A 49 -14.23 6.42 8.96
N THR A 50 -15.56 6.32 8.77
CA THR A 50 -16.52 5.96 9.82
C THR A 50 -16.56 4.47 10.18
N ALA A 51 -15.90 3.61 9.41
CA ALA A 51 -15.89 2.16 9.56
C ALA A 51 -14.46 1.61 9.63
N PHE A 52 -14.30 0.40 10.16
CA PHE A 52 -13.00 -0.27 10.19
C PHE A 52 -12.57 -0.59 8.75
N ARG A 53 -11.28 -0.38 8.47
CA ARG A 53 -10.69 -0.64 7.16
C ARG A 53 -9.46 -1.51 7.31
N SER A 54 -9.36 -2.52 6.47
CA SER A 54 -8.16 -3.32 6.28
C SER A 54 -7.69 -3.19 4.85
N HIS A 55 -6.40 -3.41 4.63
CA HIS A 55 -5.82 -3.43 3.30
C HIS A 55 -4.86 -4.60 3.15
N ALA A 56 -4.69 -5.06 1.92
CA ALA A 56 -3.69 -6.06 1.55
C ALA A 56 -3.08 -5.67 0.20
N ILE A 57 -1.76 -5.80 0.08
CA ILE A 57 -1.10 -5.75 -1.23
C ILE A 57 -1.37 -7.09 -1.92
N THR A 58 -2.13 -7.06 -3.01
CA THR A 58 -2.56 -8.25 -3.74
C THR A 58 -1.69 -8.57 -4.94
N ALA A 59 -0.95 -7.58 -5.46
CA ALA A 59 0.07 -7.77 -6.46
C ALA A 59 1.18 -6.73 -6.29
N ASN A 60 2.44 -7.12 -6.49
CA ASN A 60 3.57 -6.20 -6.44
C ASN A 60 4.62 -6.58 -7.48
N THR A 61 4.92 -5.65 -8.38
CA THR A 61 5.90 -5.78 -9.44
C THR A 61 6.74 -4.51 -9.51
N ALA A 62 7.84 -4.54 -10.25
CA ALA A 62 8.68 -3.36 -10.46
C ALA A 62 7.95 -2.17 -11.13
N ALA A 63 6.89 -2.45 -11.91
CA ALA A 63 6.13 -1.45 -12.66
C ALA A 63 4.79 -1.07 -12.02
N SER A 64 4.26 -1.90 -11.11
CA SER A 64 2.94 -1.68 -10.54
C SER A 64 2.73 -2.41 -9.21
N THR A 65 1.97 -1.79 -8.31
CA THR A 65 1.49 -2.38 -7.06
C THR A 65 -0.02 -2.25 -6.99
N THR A 66 -0.72 -3.34 -6.67
CA THR A 66 -2.17 -3.35 -6.44
C THR A 66 -2.46 -3.58 -4.97
N VAL A 67 -3.33 -2.75 -4.41
CA VAL A 67 -3.82 -2.85 -3.03
C VAL A 67 -5.32 -3.06 -3.06
N ASN A 68 -5.81 -4.06 -2.33
CA ASN A 68 -7.24 -4.19 -2.05
C ASN A 68 -7.54 -3.63 -0.66
N VAL A 69 -8.63 -2.87 -0.56
CA VAL A 69 -9.14 -2.29 0.70
C VAL A 69 -10.54 -2.82 0.95
N LEU A 70 -10.74 -3.34 2.15
CA LEU A 70 -12.03 -3.79 2.65
C LEU A 70 -12.52 -2.84 3.75
N VAL A 71 -13.84 -2.69 3.85
CA VAL A 71 -14.52 -1.96 4.91
C VAL A 71 -15.47 -2.89 5.65
N ALA A 72 -15.45 -2.80 6.98
CA ALA A 72 -16.33 -3.57 7.86
C ALA A 72 -16.99 -2.64 8.88
N ALA A 73 -18.30 -2.80 9.05
CA ALA A 73 -19.04 -2.15 10.12
C ALA A 73 -18.78 -2.88 11.45
N GLY A 74 -18.73 -2.14 12.55
CA GLY A 74 -18.79 -2.72 13.90
C GLY A 74 -20.23 -3.06 14.25
N VAL A 75 -20.46 -4.27 14.75
CA VAL A 75 -21.78 -4.73 15.23
C VAL A 75 -21.65 -5.32 16.64
N THR A 76 -22.74 -5.32 17.40
CA THR A 76 -22.79 -5.97 18.72
C THR A 76 -23.66 -7.20 18.63
N LEU A 77 -23.10 -8.36 18.95
CA LEU A 77 -23.79 -9.65 18.97
C LEU A 77 -23.71 -10.21 20.39
N LEU A 78 -24.85 -10.36 21.04
CA LEU A 78 -24.95 -10.89 22.42
C LEU A 78 -24.06 -10.15 23.43
N GLY A 79 -23.87 -8.83 23.23
CA GLY A 79 -23.02 -7.99 24.09
C GLY A 79 -21.53 -7.97 23.73
N ILE A 80 -21.11 -8.68 22.67
CA ILE A 80 -19.72 -8.70 22.18
C ILE A 80 -19.60 -7.84 20.92
N GLY A 81 -18.63 -6.93 20.90
CA GLY A 81 -18.30 -6.15 19.71
C GLY A 81 -17.55 -7.01 18.69
N VAL A 82 -18.09 -7.16 17.49
CA VAL A 82 -17.47 -7.88 16.38
C VAL A 82 -17.54 -7.06 15.09
N LEU A 83 -16.66 -7.37 14.13
CA LEU A 83 -16.70 -6.78 12.80
C LEU A 83 -17.60 -7.62 11.90
N ALA A 84 -18.46 -6.95 11.12
CA ALA A 84 -19.20 -7.58 10.04
C ALA A 84 -18.25 -8.10 8.94
N VAL A 85 -18.77 -8.92 8.04
CA VAL A 85 -18.02 -9.37 6.85
C VAL A 85 -17.55 -8.16 6.06
N GLY A 86 -16.26 -8.15 5.70
CA GLY A 86 -15.66 -7.07 4.93
C GLY A 86 -16.24 -6.99 3.52
N ALA A 87 -16.64 -5.80 3.11
CA ALA A 87 -17.04 -5.50 1.74
C ALA A 87 -15.98 -4.65 1.05
N PRO A 88 -15.90 -4.65 -0.29
CA PRO A 88 -15.07 -3.73 -1.05
C PRO A 88 -15.24 -2.27 -0.63
N ALA A 89 -14.15 -1.60 -0.27
CA ALA A 89 -14.17 -0.20 0.11
C ALA A 89 -13.91 0.68 -1.11
N ALA A 90 -14.96 1.09 -1.83
CA ALA A 90 -14.85 1.98 -2.98
C ALA A 90 -14.67 3.45 -2.59
N GLY A 91 -13.98 4.24 -3.43
CA GLY A 91 -13.83 5.68 -3.23
C GLY A 91 -12.88 6.08 -2.11
N ILE A 92 -12.03 5.16 -1.65
CA ILE A 92 -11.09 5.38 -0.55
C ILE A 92 -9.72 5.79 -1.10
N THR A 93 -9.19 6.89 -0.60
CA THR A 93 -7.84 7.33 -0.91
C THR A 93 -6.79 6.46 -0.21
N VAL A 94 -5.87 5.92 -0.99
CA VAL A 94 -4.74 5.10 -0.54
C VAL A 94 -3.44 5.80 -0.95
N HIS A 95 -2.55 5.95 0.01
CA HIS A 95 -1.21 6.52 -0.16
C HIS A 95 -0.19 5.38 -0.16
N ALA A 96 0.66 5.33 -1.18
CA ALA A 96 1.74 4.36 -1.28
C ALA A 96 3.10 5.06 -1.21
N HIS A 97 3.99 4.46 -0.42
CA HIS A 97 5.40 4.82 -0.33
C HIS A 97 6.23 3.59 -0.72
N ALA A 98 6.83 3.61 -1.91
CA ALA A 98 7.60 2.52 -2.47
C ALA A 98 9.11 2.83 -2.39
N VAL A 99 9.90 1.88 -1.91
CA VAL A 99 11.35 2.02 -1.73
C VAL A 99 12.05 0.87 -2.45
N ALA A 100 13.12 1.18 -3.19
CA ALA A 100 13.97 0.17 -3.81
C ALA A 100 14.60 -0.73 -2.72
N PRO A 101 14.70 -2.06 -2.95
CA PRO A 101 15.28 -3.00 -2.01
C PRO A 101 16.80 -2.82 -1.85
#